data_AF-A0A936W335-F1
#
_entry.id   AF-A0A936W335-F1
#
_cell.length_a   1.000
_cell.length_b   1.000
_cell.length_c   1.000
_cell.angle_alpha   90.00
_cell.angle_beta   90.00
_cell.angle_gamma   90.00
#
_symmetry.space_group_name_H-M   'P 1'
#
loop_
_entity.id
_entity.type
_entity.pdbx_description
1 polymer ?
#
loop_
_entity_poly.entity_id
_entity_poly.type
_entity_poly.pdbx_seq_one_letter_code
_entity_poly.pdbx_strand_id
1 'polypeptide(L)'
;MMEEKPLKSKQAERGKETLFRVTYNHQSKLVQIADYKANMIITVSAMVISAIVAVVGYTTVSGTIGSYGSTFIIPIAIIVLSSLVALVFAIQAARPKLIKAHKPGTAGHKASLLFFGVIASYSQTEYLSKMKELLAAGDEMYEHMTIDIYYQGLILKRKYNLLVFAYQILMWGFVVSVLIFLCLLFYGL
;
A
#
# COMPACT_ATOMS: atom_id res chain seq x y z
N MET A 1 5.36 -55.14 14.59
CA MET A 1 4.50 -53.93 14.61
C MET A 1 5.35 -52.81 14.04
N MET A 2 5.12 -52.42 12.78
CA MET A 2 6.04 -51.56 12.02
C MET A 2 5.96 -50.10 12.48
N GLU A 3 7.13 -49.51 12.69
CA GLU A 3 7.37 -48.09 12.99
C GLU A 3 7.02 -47.20 11.77
N GLU A 4 5.76 -46.78 11.66
CA GLU A 4 5.30 -45.85 10.60
C GLU A 4 5.55 -44.34 10.91
N LYS A 5 6.28 -44.01 12.00
CA LYS A 5 6.39 -42.62 12.50
C LYS A 5 7.40 -41.68 11.81
N PRO A 6 8.48 -42.09 11.12
CA PRO A 6 9.50 -41.11 10.65
C PRO A 6 9.14 -40.42 9.32
N LEU A 7 8.29 -41.03 8.48
CA LEU A 7 7.93 -40.46 7.17
C LEU A 7 6.87 -39.35 7.29
N LYS A 8 5.84 -39.55 8.13
CA LYS A 8 4.78 -38.55 8.36
C LYS A 8 5.31 -37.31 9.09
N SER A 9 6.24 -37.46 10.04
CA SER A 9 6.83 -36.32 10.77
C SER A 9 7.69 -35.43 9.87
N LYS A 10 8.56 -36.04 9.05
CA LYS A 10 9.42 -35.32 8.10
C LYS A 10 8.63 -34.66 6.97
N GLN A 11 7.52 -35.27 6.54
CA GLN A 11 6.59 -34.64 5.58
C GLN A 11 5.84 -33.45 6.21
N ALA A 12 5.39 -33.57 7.46
CA ALA A 12 4.72 -32.48 8.17
C ALA A 12 5.66 -31.27 8.38
N GLU A 13 6.94 -31.51 8.70
CA GLU A 13 7.95 -30.47 8.86
C GLU A 13 8.23 -29.72 7.54
N ARG A 14 8.40 -30.46 6.43
CA ARG A 14 8.50 -29.85 5.08
C ARG A 14 7.24 -29.08 4.69
N GLY A 15 6.07 -29.52 5.14
CA GLY A 15 4.81 -28.82 4.97
C GLY A 15 4.80 -27.46 5.69
N LYS A 16 5.30 -27.42 6.93
CA LYS A 16 5.45 -26.16 7.70
C LYS A 16 6.39 -25.18 7.01
N GLU A 17 7.59 -25.63 6.62
CA GLU A 17 8.56 -24.80 5.90
C GLU A 17 7.99 -24.24 4.58
N THR A 18 7.30 -25.09 3.82
CA THR A 18 6.68 -24.71 2.56
C THR A 18 5.58 -23.67 2.78
N LEU A 19 4.74 -23.85 3.80
CA LEU A 19 3.69 -22.89 4.15
C LEU A 19 4.30 -21.51 4.45
N PHE A 20 5.31 -21.44 5.33
CA PHE A 20 5.96 -20.18 5.67
C PHE A 20 6.61 -19.52 4.44
N ARG A 21 7.31 -20.30 3.61
CA ARG A 21 7.93 -19.79 2.37
C ARG A 21 6.88 -19.24 1.41
N VAL A 22 5.78 -19.95 1.21
CA VAL A 22 4.70 -19.52 0.30
C VAL A 22 4.02 -18.27 0.85
N THR A 23 3.65 -18.25 2.13
CA THR A 23 2.96 -17.12 2.75
C THR A 23 3.82 -15.87 2.79
N TYR A 24 5.11 -15.97 3.16
CA TYR A 24 6.02 -14.81 3.15
C TYR A 24 6.18 -14.22 1.75
N ASN A 25 6.38 -15.08 0.74
CA ASN A 25 6.48 -14.64 -0.65
C ASN A 25 5.16 -14.03 -1.14
N HIS A 26 4.02 -14.61 -0.77
CA HIS A 26 2.71 -14.09 -1.12
C HIS A 26 2.48 -12.70 -0.50
N GLN A 27 2.80 -12.53 0.78
CA GLN A 27 2.63 -11.28 1.49
C GLN A 27 3.52 -10.17 0.92
N SER A 28 4.80 -10.47 0.65
CA SER A 28 5.71 -9.56 -0.03
C SER A 28 5.20 -9.16 -1.42
N LYS A 29 4.68 -10.11 -2.21
CA LYS A 29 4.05 -9.84 -3.50
C LYS A 29 2.83 -8.94 -3.37
N LEU A 30 1.96 -9.17 -2.38
CA LEU A 30 0.78 -8.31 -2.16
C LEU A 30 1.18 -6.87 -1.81
N VAL A 31 2.25 -6.69 -1.02
CA VAL A 31 2.81 -5.36 -0.74
C VAL A 31 3.27 -4.69 -2.02
N GLN A 32 4.00 -5.41 -2.88
CA GLN A 32 4.44 -4.88 -4.19
C GLN A 32 3.26 -4.54 -5.11
N ILE A 33 2.20 -5.35 -5.12
CA ILE A 33 0.97 -5.07 -5.88
C ILE A 33 0.28 -3.80 -5.37
N ALA A 34 0.24 -3.60 -4.05
CA ALA A 34 -0.31 -2.38 -3.46
C ALA A 34 0.51 -1.15 -3.88
N ASP A 35 1.84 -1.23 -3.85
CA ASP A 35 2.72 -0.15 -4.29
C ASP A 35 2.58 0.14 -5.79
N TYR A 36 2.44 -0.90 -6.61
CA TYR A 36 2.12 -0.77 -8.03
C TYR A 36 0.79 -0.06 -8.26
N LYS A 37 -0.27 -0.43 -7.52
CA LYS A 37 -1.58 0.24 -7.59
C LYS A 37 -1.51 1.71 -7.13
N ALA A 38 -0.72 2.01 -6.10
CA ALA A 38 -0.49 3.39 -5.66
C ALA A 38 0.15 4.22 -6.78
N ASN A 39 1.21 3.69 -7.40
CA ASN A 39 1.91 4.35 -8.50
C ASN A 39 1.00 4.56 -9.72
N MET A 40 0.10 3.62 -10.02
CA MET A 40 -0.90 3.80 -11.08
C MET A 40 -1.83 4.98 -10.81
N ILE A 41 -2.37 5.10 -9.58
CA ILE A 41 -3.24 6.24 -9.19
C ILE A 41 -2.47 7.55 -9.27
N ILE A 42 -1.23 7.59 -8.79
CA ILE A 42 -0.37 8.79 -8.85
C ILE A 42 -0.18 9.23 -10.31
N THR A 43 0.20 8.31 -11.19
CA THR A 43 0.43 8.61 -12.61
C THR A 43 -0.83 9.10 -13.31
N VAL A 44 -1.99 8.45 -13.09
CA VAL A 44 -3.26 8.85 -13.70
C VAL A 44 -3.69 10.23 -13.19
N SER A 45 -3.65 10.48 -11.88
CA SER A 45 -3.99 11.79 -11.31
C SER A 45 -3.07 12.89 -11.85
N ALA A 46 -1.75 12.64 -11.94
CA ALA A 46 -0.79 13.60 -12.48
C ALA A 46 -1.05 13.88 -13.97
N MET A 47 -1.37 12.85 -14.76
CA MET A 47 -1.71 12.99 -16.18
C MET A 47 -2.97 13.83 -16.38
N VAL A 48 -4.03 13.58 -15.61
CA VAL A 48 -5.28 14.35 -15.65
C VAL A 48 -5.03 15.82 -15.31
N ILE A 49 -4.31 16.10 -14.22
CA ILE A 49 -3.97 17.47 -13.81
C ILE A 49 -3.14 18.16 -14.91
N SER A 50 -2.12 17.49 -15.45
CA SER A 50 -1.27 18.03 -16.52
C SER A 50 -2.09 18.39 -17.78
N ALA A 51 -2.97 17.50 -18.22
CA ALA A 51 -3.84 17.74 -19.37
C ALA A 51 -4.76 18.95 -19.16
N ILE A 52 -5.36 19.07 -17.96
CA ILE A 52 -6.22 20.21 -17.62
C ILE A 52 -5.43 21.51 -17.60
N VAL A 53 -4.25 21.52 -16.98
CA VAL A 53 -3.38 22.70 -16.95
C VAL A 53 -2.97 23.13 -18.35
N ALA A 54 -2.68 22.18 -19.26
CA ALA A 54 -2.37 22.49 -20.64
C ALA A 54 -3.55 23.14 -21.39
N VAL A 55 -4.77 22.59 -21.23
CA VAL A 55 -5.98 23.14 -21.85
C VAL A 55 -6.31 24.52 -21.30
N VAL A 56 -6.35 24.67 -19.97
CA VAL A 56 -6.64 25.96 -19.31
C VAL A 56 -5.56 26.99 -19.67
N GLY A 57 -4.28 26.61 -19.61
CA GLY A 57 -3.16 27.50 -19.97
C GLY A 57 -3.20 27.97 -21.43
N TYR A 58 -3.60 27.11 -22.36
CA TYR A 58 -3.81 27.52 -23.75
C TYR A 58 -4.94 28.56 -23.87
N THR A 59 -6.09 28.30 -23.23
CA THR A 59 -7.25 29.21 -23.29
C THR A 59 -7.00 30.58 -22.64
N THR A 60 -6.13 30.65 -21.62
CA THR A 60 -5.77 31.91 -20.97
C THR A 60 -4.84 32.75 -21.83
N VAL A 61 -3.86 32.11 -22.48
CA VAL A 61 -2.91 32.78 -23.38
C VAL A 61 -3.58 33.24 -24.69
N SER A 62 -4.57 32.50 -25.19
CA SER A 62 -5.31 32.86 -26.41
C SER A 62 -6.37 33.95 -26.21
N GLY A 63 -6.50 34.54 -25.02
CA GLY A 63 -7.39 35.68 -24.75
C GLY A 63 -8.90 35.38 -24.83
N THR A 64 -9.29 34.11 -24.85
CA THR A 64 -10.67 33.65 -25.13
C THR A 64 -11.54 33.50 -23.86
N ILE A 65 -11.05 33.99 -22.71
CA ILE A 65 -11.64 33.80 -21.37
C ILE A 65 -13.02 34.48 -21.23
N GLY A 66 -13.34 35.47 -22.07
CA GLY A 66 -14.44 36.42 -21.84
C GLY A 66 -15.89 35.93 -22.02
N SER A 67 -16.17 34.75 -22.58
CA SER A 67 -17.57 34.28 -22.73
C SER A 67 -17.81 32.79 -22.51
N TYR A 68 -16.87 31.91 -22.88
CA TYR A 68 -17.03 30.46 -22.69
C TYR A 68 -16.41 29.94 -21.37
N GLY A 69 -15.58 30.76 -20.72
CA GLY A 69 -14.72 30.32 -19.62
C GLY A 69 -15.44 30.05 -18.29
N SER A 70 -16.53 30.77 -17.98
CA SER A 70 -17.15 30.69 -16.64
C SER A 70 -17.86 29.35 -16.37
N THR A 71 -18.56 28.82 -17.37
CA THR A 71 -19.46 27.67 -17.22
C THR A 71 -18.69 26.36 -16.97
N PHE A 72 -17.55 26.16 -17.64
CA PHE A 72 -16.77 24.92 -17.52
C PHE A 72 -15.77 24.90 -16.36
N ILE A 73 -15.60 26.00 -15.62
CA ILE A 73 -14.71 26.04 -14.45
C ILE A 73 -15.18 25.05 -13.38
N ILE A 74 -16.49 24.89 -13.19
CA ILE A 74 -17.05 24.01 -12.16
C ILE A 74 -16.64 22.54 -12.36
N PRO A 75 -16.92 21.88 -13.51
CA PRO A 75 -16.50 20.50 -13.72
C PRO A 75 -14.96 20.36 -13.67
N ILE A 76 -14.22 21.29 -14.27
CA ILE A 76 -12.74 21.29 -14.24
C ILE A 76 -12.20 21.34 -12.79
N ALA A 77 -12.76 22.22 -11.95
CA ALA A 77 -12.35 22.32 -10.56
C ALA A 77 -12.63 21.01 -9.79
N ILE A 78 -13.79 20.37 -10.02
CA ILE A 78 -14.16 19.12 -9.35
C ILE A 78 -13.17 17.99 -9.70
N ILE A 79 -12.84 17.80 -10.98
CA ILE A 79 -11.91 16.75 -11.40
C ILE A 79 -10.49 17.02 -10.92
N VAL A 80 -10.03 18.28 -10.89
CA VAL A 80 -8.70 18.63 -10.37
C VAL A 80 -8.64 18.39 -8.87
N LEU A 81 -9.62 18.86 -8.11
CA LEU A 81 -9.67 18.69 -6.66
C LEU A 81 -9.74 17.22 -6.27
N SER A 82 -10.61 16.43 -6.91
CA SER A 82 -10.68 14.99 -6.66
C SER A 82 -9.40 14.25 -7.05
N SER A 83 -8.76 14.62 -8.16
CA SER A 83 -7.46 14.05 -8.56
C SER A 83 -6.35 14.37 -7.56
N LEU A 84 -6.32 15.61 -7.03
CA LEU A 84 -5.37 16.01 -5.99
C LEU A 84 -5.59 15.26 -4.68
N VAL A 85 -6.84 15.15 -4.23
CA VAL A 85 -7.15 14.41 -2.99
C VAL A 85 -6.76 12.93 -3.15
N ALA A 86 -7.12 12.30 -4.27
CA ALA A 86 -6.73 10.92 -4.57
C ALA A 86 -5.21 10.73 -4.63
N LEU A 87 -4.49 11.68 -5.24
CA LEU A 87 -3.03 11.70 -5.30
C LEU A 87 -2.41 11.73 -3.90
N VAL A 88 -2.92 12.59 -3.01
CA VAL A 88 -2.45 12.68 -1.62
C VAL A 88 -2.62 11.35 -0.88
N PHE A 89 -3.77 10.68 -1.02
CA PHE A 89 -3.99 9.35 -0.41
C PHE A 89 -3.09 8.27 -1.01
N ALA A 90 -2.88 8.28 -2.33
CA ALA A 90 -1.99 7.33 -3.00
C ALA A 90 -0.53 7.50 -2.56
N ILE A 91 -0.05 8.75 -2.44
CA ILE A 91 1.29 9.05 -1.90
C ILE A 91 1.41 8.57 -0.44
N GLN A 92 0.37 8.76 0.38
CA GLN A 92 0.36 8.25 1.76
C GLN A 92 0.40 6.71 1.82
N ALA A 93 -0.22 6.02 0.85
CA ALA A 93 -0.16 4.56 0.75
C ALA A 93 1.23 4.07 0.32
N ALA A 94 1.90 4.80 -0.58
CA ALA A 94 3.26 4.50 -1.05
C ALA A 94 4.33 4.83 0.00
N ARG A 95 4.07 5.78 0.91
CA ARG A 95 5.04 6.18 1.94
C ARG A 95 5.40 5.00 2.84
N PRO A 96 6.70 4.65 2.99
CA PRO A 96 7.11 3.59 3.89
C PRO A 96 6.84 4.02 5.33
N LYS A 97 5.88 3.37 5.98
CA LYS A 97 5.58 3.63 7.38
C LYS A 97 6.26 2.58 8.24
N LEU A 98 7.23 3.03 9.02
CA LEU A 98 7.83 2.24 10.08
C LEU A 98 6.76 2.03 11.15
N ILE A 99 6.21 0.82 11.26
CA ILE A 99 5.58 0.41 12.52
C ILE A 99 6.75 0.42 13.50
N LYS A 100 6.75 1.40 14.43
CA LYS A 100 7.78 1.49 15.46
C LYS A 100 7.91 0.10 16.07
N ALA A 101 9.09 -0.50 15.90
CA ALA A 101 9.42 -1.76 16.52
C ALA A 101 9.04 -1.63 18.00
N HIS A 102 8.05 -2.41 18.44
CA HIS A 102 7.82 -2.53 19.87
C HIS A 102 9.13 -3.11 20.41
N LYS A 103 9.83 -2.32 21.22
CA LYS A 103 11.07 -2.79 21.84
C LYS A 103 10.76 -4.11 22.53
N PRO A 104 11.56 -5.17 22.31
CA PRO A 104 11.41 -6.40 23.06
C PRO A 104 11.47 -6.06 24.57
N GLY A 105 10.42 -6.41 25.32
CA GLY A 105 10.31 -6.10 26.75
C GLY A 105 9.23 -5.07 27.17
N THR A 106 8.44 -4.53 26.22
CA THR A 106 7.24 -3.76 26.58
C THR A 106 6.05 -4.68 26.79
N ALA A 107 5.42 -4.59 27.97
CA ALA A 107 4.40 -5.50 28.46
C ALA A 107 3.29 -5.77 27.42
N GLY A 108 3.21 -7.03 26.96
CA GLY A 108 2.06 -7.57 26.24
C GLY A 108 2.25 -7.96 24.77
N HIS A 109 3.35 -7.58 24.10
CA HIS A 109 3.54 -7.92 22.67
C HIS A 109 4.95 -8.46 22.36
N LYS A 110 5.02 -9.68 21.84
CA LYS A 110 6.26 -10.29 21.34
C LYS A 110 6.69 -9.64 20.02
N ALA A 111 7.96 -9.26 19.91
CA ALA A 111 8.54 -8.65 18.71
C ALA A 111 9.37 -9.69 17.95
N SER A 112 9.27 -9.72 16.62
CA SER A 112 10.02 -10.69 15.82
C SER A 112 11.48 -10.25 15.63
N LEU A 113 12.46 -11.14 15.87
CA LEU A 113 13.86 -10.94 15.52
C LEU A 113 14.08 -10.83 14.00
N LEU A 114 13.11 -11.26 13.19
CA LEU A 114 13.14 -11.14 11.73
C LEU A 114 12.70 -9.74 11.25
N PHE A 115 12.06 -8.95 12.12
CA PHE A 115 11.54 -7.63 11.74
C PHE A 115 12.69 -6.62 11.63
N PHE A 116 12.79 -5.95 10.49
CA PHE A 116 13.90 -5.02 10.20
C PHE A 116 14.10 -3.92 11.27
N GLY A 117 13.02 -3.44 11.90
CA GLY A 117 13.11 -2.42 12.95
C GLY A 117 13.66 -2.95 14.28
N VAL A 118 13.53 -4.26 14.53
CA VAL A 118 14.17 -4.94 15.66
C VAL A 118 15.64 -5.21 15.34
N ILE A 119 15.95 -5.65 14.11
CA ILE A 119 17.33 -5.84 13.64
C ILE A 119 18.15 -4.55 13.81
N ALA A 120 17.60 -3.41 13.40
CA ALA A 120 18.26 -2.11 13.52
C ALA A 120 18.50 -1.63 14.97
N SER A 121 17.88 -2.28 15.96
CA SER A 121 18.07 -1.94 17.38
C SER A 121 19.20 -2.72 18.06
N TYR A 122 19.80 -3.68 17.35
CA TYR A 122 20.85 -4.55 17.88
C TYR A 122 22.21 -4.27 17.24
N SER A 123 23.29 -4.50 18.00
CA SER A 123 24.63 -4.59 17.43
C SER A 123 24.79 -5.90 16.64
N GLN A 124 25.73 -5.95 15.69
CA GLN A 124 25.94 -7.15 14.87
C GLN A 124 26.22 -8.40 15.71
N THR A 125 27.04 -8.29 16.75
CA THR A 125 27.42 -9.42 17.63
C THR A 125 26.23 -9.91 18.45
N GLU A 126 25.45 -8.98 19.01
CA GLU A 126 24.25 -9.29 19.78
C GLU A 126 23.16 -9.94 18.93
N TYR A 127 22.92 -9.40 17.73
CA TYR A 127 21.96 -9.97 16.79
C TYR A 127 22.37 -11.38 16.35
N LEU A 128 23.66 -11.60 16.08
CA LEU A 128 24.19 -12.91 15.70
C LEU A 128 24.01 -13.95 16.82
N SER A 129 24.23 -13.57 18.09
CA SER A 129 23.97 -14.47 19.22
C SER A 129 22.49 -14.86 19.30
N LYS A 130 21.60 -13.86 19.29
CA LYS A 130 20.14 -14.09 19.37
C LYS A 130 19.61 -14.90 18.19
N MET A 131 20.15 -14.69 16.99
CA MET A 131 19.75 -15.46 15.81
C MET A 131 20.20 -16.93 15.91
N LYS A 132 21.40 -17.19 16.45
CA LYS A 132 21.85 -18.57 16.70
C LYS A 132 20.98 -19.28 17.72
N GLU A 133 20.60 -18.60 18.80
CA GLU A 133 19.66 -19.12 19.80
C GLU A 133 18.31 -19.44 19.16
N LEU A 134 17.75 -18.51 18.36
CA LEU A 134 16.48 -18.71 17.67
C LEU A 134 16.49 -19.90 16.71
N LEU A 135 17.57 -20.07 15.94
CA LEU A 135 17.73 -21.19 15.01
C LEU A 135 17.87 -22.53 15.73
N ALA A 136 18.42 -22.54 16.95
CA ALA A 136 18.48 -23.73 17.79
C ALA A 136 17.13 -24.06 18.46
N ALA A 137 16.28 -23.06 18.68
CA ALA A 137 15.03 -23.17 19.44
C ALA A 137 13.79 -23.62 18.64
N GLY A 138 13.94 -24.03 17.36
CA GLY A 138 12.94 -24.75 16.55
C GLY A 138 11.52 -24.16 16.54
N ASP A 139 10.71 -24.48 17.56
CA ASP A 139 9.36 -23.93 17.76
C ASP A 139 9.35 -22.40 17.93
N GLU A 140 10.36 -21.84 18.59
CA GLU A 140 10.46 -20.37 18.80
C GLU A 140 10.70 -19.63 17.47
N MET A 141 11.45 -20.24 16.55
CA MET A 141 11.64 -19.72 15.19
C MET A 141 10.30 -19.51 14.47
N TYR A 142 9.42 -20.51 14.52
CA TYR A 142 8.10 -20.43 13.88
C TYR A 142 7.21 -19.35 14.51
N GLU A 143 7.30 -19.13 15.82
CA GLU A 143 6.61 -18.03 16.49
C GLU A 143 7.09 -16.67 15.95
N HIS A 144 8.41 -16.47 15.86
CA HIS A 144 9.00 -15.26 15.29
C HIS A 144 8.59 -15.03 13.83
N MET A 145 8.54 -16.08 13.00
CA MET A 145 8.06 -15.98 11.61
C MET A 145 6.59 -15.60 11.54
N THR A 146 5.76 -16.18 12.41
CA THR A 146 4.31 -15.89 12.48
C THR A 146 4.05 -14.44 12.85
N ILE A 147 4.78 -13.92 13.85
CA ILE A 147 4.70 -12.51 14.26
C ILE A 147 5.06 -11.58 13.10
N ASP A 148 6.13 -11.89 12.35
CA ASP A 148 6.53 -11.06 11.20
C ASP A 148 5.45 -11.05 10.10
N ILE A 149 4.92 -12.22 9.72
CA ILE A 149 3.82 -12.34 8.76
C ILE A 149 2.58 -11.54 9.21
N TYR A 150 2.24 -11.59 10.50
CA TYR A 150 1.13 -10.83 11.07
C TYR A 150 1.32 -9.31 10.88
N TYR A 151 2.50 -8.79 11.21
CA TYR A 151 2.79 -7.36 11.03
C TYR A 151 2.83 -6.95 9.56
N GLN A 152 3.38 -7.79 8.67
CA GLN A 152 3.30 -7.56 7.23
C GLN A 152 1.83 -7.50 6.77
N GLY A 153 0.95 -8.33 7.34
CA GLY A 153 -0.51 -8.31 7.15
C GLY A 153 -1.14 -6.97 7.52
N LEU A 154 -0.80 -6.44 8.69
CA LEU A 154 -1.31 -5.14 9.17
C LEU A 154 -0.87 -3.97 8.28
N ILE A 155 0.40 -3.95 7.85
CA ILE A 155 0.92 -2.94 6.92
C ILE A 155 0.14 -2.99 5.61
N LEU A 156 -0.09 -4.19 5.09
CA LEU A 156 -0.82 -4.39 3.86
C LEU A 156 -2.26 -3.88 3.95
N LYS A 157 -3.00 -4.27 5.01
CA LYS A 157 -4.38 -3.80 5.25
C LYS A 157 -4.47 -2.28 5.24
N ARG A 158 -3.52 -1.61 5.89
CA ARG A 158 -3.45 -0.14 5.91
C ARG A 158 -3.24 0.44 4.50
N LYS A 159 -2.28 -0.08 3.73
CA LYS A 159 -2.01 0.36 2.35
C LYS A 159 -3.27 0.19 1.49
N TYR A 160 -3.92 -0.96 1.57
CA TYR A 160 -5.15 -1.25 0.83
C TYR A 160 -6.29 -0.30 1.20
N ASN A 161 -6.49 0.01 2.48
CA ASN A 161 -7.54 0.94 2.89
C ASN A 161 -7.32 2.34 2.29
N LEU A 162 -6.09 2.87 2.35
CA LEU A 162 -5.76 4.17 1.74
C LEU A 162 -5.97 4.16 0.21
N LEU A 163 -5.60 3.06 -0.45
CA LEU A 163 -5.81 2.89 -1.90
C LEU A 163 -7.29 2.84 -2.28
N VAL A 164 -8.11 2.16 -1.48
CA VAL A 164 -9.56 2.09 -1.70
C VAL A 164 -10.17 3.48 -1.60
N PHE A 165 -9.80 4.27 -0.58
CA PHE A 165 -10.26 5.67 -0.47
C PHE A 165 -9.80 6.53 -1.65
N ALA A 166 -8.52 6.45 -2.05
CA ALA A 166 -8.01 7.17 -3.21
C ALA A 166 -8.79 6.84 -4.49
N TYR A 167 -9.06 5.55 -4.70
CA TYR A 167 -9.77 5.05 -5.88
C TYR A 167 -11.23 5.52 -5.90
N GLN A 168 -11.93 5.47 -4.76
CA GLN A 168 -13.31 5.95 -4.65
C GLN A 168 -13.40 7.45 -4.93
N ILE A 169 -12.50 8.26 -4.36
CA ILE A 169 -12.49 9.71 -4.56
C ILE A 169 -12.22 10.06 -6.02
N LEU A 170 -11.23 9.41 -6.64
CA LEU A 170 -10.91 9.63 -8.05
C LEU A 170 -12.08 9.21 -8.96
N MET A 171 -12.66 8.04 -8.70
CA MET A 171 -13.78 7.51 -9.48
C MET A 171 -15.00 8.44 -9.41
N TRP A 172 -15.46 8.77 -8.20
CA TRP A 172 -16.63 9.63 -8.05
C TRP A 172 -16.37 11.05 -8.56
N GLY A 173 -15.17 11.59 -8.32
CA GLY A 173 -14.77 12.88 -8.85
C GLY A 173 -14.79 12.94 -10.37
N PHE A 174 -14.28 11.91 -11.03
CA PHE A 174 -14.30 11.79 -12.48
C PHE A 174 -15.73 11.67 -13.02
N VAL A 175 -16.53 10.73 -12.47
CA VAL A 175 -17.92 10.51 -12.92
C VAL A 175 -18.77 11.76 -12.74
N VAL A 176 -18.73 12.39 -11.56
CA VAL A 176 -19.50 13.61 -11.27
C VAL A 176 -19.06 14.76 -12.19
N SER A 177 -17.76 14.95 -12.38
CA SER A 177 -17.25 15.97 -13.30
C SER A 177 -17.75 15.76 -14.73
N VAL A 178 -17.71 14.53 -15.24
CA VAL A 178 -18.17 14.22 -16.60
C VAL A 178 -19.67 14.44 -16.74
N LEU A 179 -20.47 14.02 -15.74
CA LEU A 179 -21.91 14.24 -15.76
C LEU A 179 -22.27 15.73 -15.76
N ILE A 180 -21.59 16.54 -14.93
CA ILE A 180 -21.79 17.99 -14.92
C ILE A 180 -21.40 18.60 -16.27
N PHE A 181 -20.26 18.19 -16.83
CA PHE A 181 -19.80 18.66 -18.14
C PHE A 181 -20.83 18.37 -19.24
N LEU A 182 -21.35 17.14 -19.31
CA LEU A 182 -22.37 16.75 -20.28
C LEU A 182 -23.68 17.51 -20.07
N CYS A 183 -24.10 17.67 -18.82
CA CYS A 183 -25.29 18.44 -18.47
C CYS A 183 -25.19 19.88 -19.00
N LEU A 184 -24.09 20.58 -18.68
CA LEU A 184 -23.86 21.95 -19.15
C LEU A 184 -23.87 22.05 -20.68
N LEU A 185 -23.28 21.06 -21.37
CA LEU A 185 -23.28 20.99 -22.83
C LEU A 185 -24.69 20.82 -23.40
N PHE A 186 -25.51 19.93 -22.84
CA PHE A 186 -26.89 19.71 -23.30
C PHE A 186 -27.82 20.89 -23.03
N TYR A 187 -27.64 21.60 -21.90
CA TYR A 187 -28.42 22.79 -21.59
C TYR A 187 -27.98 24.04 -22.38
N GLY A 188 -26.93 23.94 -23.22
CA GLY A 188 -26.57 24.96 -24.20
C GLY A 188 -26.06 26.26 -23.59
N LEU A 189 -25.26 26.18 -22.51
CA LEU A 189 -24.66 27.33 -21.82
C LEU A 189 -23.14 27.33 -21.95
#